data_AF-A0A822GS97-F1
#
_entry.id   AF-A0A822GS97-F1
#
_cell.length_a   1.000
_cell.length_b   1.000
_cell.length_c   1.000
_cell.angle_alpha   90.00
_cell.angle_beta   90.00
_cell.angle_gamma   90.00
#
_symmetry.space_group_name_H-M   'P 1'
#
loop_
_entity.id
_entity.type
_entity.pdbx_description
1 polymer ?
#
loop_
_entity_poly.entity_id
_entity_poly.type
_entity_poly.pdbx_seq_one_letter_code
_entity_poly.pdbx_strand_id
1 'polypeptide(L)'
;TIDNRDERIPNTTNPVFGKMFELKTIIPTAKDLIIRVKDWDLLTSDDVIGQTTIDLENRFLSKYRATCGLPLQYNVTGPNQWRDSVRPRKILYDVCKRNNLPVPELLDEQTIKIGDYLFHLEDFEQEKHLTIHVGDDEERLALYILHKLRLCPEHVETRPLFNPIQPLIEQGRLELFIDIFPRSQGSPGPVFTITPRKPKP
;
A
#
# COMPACT_ATOMS: atom_id res chain seq x y z
N THR A 1 2.97 -19.58 -6.89
CA THR A 1 4.15 -18.87 -7.42
C THR A 1 3.77 -18.24 -8.73
N ILE A 2 4.17 -16.99 -8.97
CA ILE A 2 4.04 -16.30 -10.26
C ILE A 2 5.44 -16.21 -10.85
N ASP A 3 5.56 -16.44 -12.16
CA ASP A 3 6.81 -16.34 -12.92
C ASP A 3 6.59 -15.47 -14.16
N ASN A 4 7.52 -14.54 -14.41
CA ASN A 4 7.47 -13.56 -15.50
C ASN A 4 8.77 -13.54 -16.31
N ARG A 5 9.46 -14.67 -16.39
CA ARG A 5 10.71 -14.84 -17.13
C ARG A 5 10.71 -14.24 -18.54
N ASP A 6 9.62 -14.42 -19.29
CA ASP A 6 9.53 -13.96 -20.69
C ASP A 6 9.47 -12.43 -20.82
N GLU A 7 9.09 -11.74 -19.76
CA GLU A 7 8.98 -10.28 -19.70
C GLU A 7 10.22 -9.63 -19.08
N ARG A 8 11.41 -10.18 -19.40
CA ARG A 8 12.71 -9.67 -18.96
C ARG A 8 12.98 -8.28 -19.52
N ILE A 9 13.81 -7.51 -18.81
CA ILE A 9 14.31 -6.21 -19.28
C ILE A 9 15.78 -6.40 -19.65
N PRO A 10 16.13 -6.41 -20.94
CA PRO A 10 17.50 -6.69 -21.36
C PRO A 10 18.44 -5.52 -21.06
N ASN A 11 19.72 -5.84 -20.88
CA ASN A 11 20.84 -4.88 -20.89
C ASN A 11 20.73 -3.75 -19.85
N THR A 12 20.31 -4.05 -18.62
CA THR A 12 20.28 -3.07 -17.52
C THR A 12 20.57 -3.70 -16.17
N THR A 13 21.24 -2.94 -15.30
CA THR A 13 21.45 -3.28 -13.88
C THR A 13 20.43 -2.58 -12.96
N ASN A 14 19.63 -1.65 -13.51
CA ASN A 14 18.60 -0.89 -12.79
C ASN A 14 17.24 -1.02 -13.51
N PRO A 15 16.66 -2.23 -13.57
CA PRO A 15 15.40 -2.45 -14.27
C PRO A 15 14.22 -1.78 -13.56
N VAL A 16 13.38 -1.07 -14.31
CA VAL A 16 12.04 -0.65 -13.85
C VAL A 16 11.00 -1.61 -14.40
N PHE A 17 10.55 -2.55 -13.57
CA PHE A 17 9.55 -3.54 -13.98
C PHE A 17 8.18 -2.90 -14.21
N GLY A 18 7.75 -2.03 -13.29
CA GLY A 18 6.47 -1.33 -13.39
C GLY A 18 5.25 -2.28 -13.42
N LYS A 19 5.32 -3.42 -12.73
CA LYS A 19 4.32 -4.50 -12.75
C LYS A 19 3.55 -4.59 -11.44
N MET A 20 2.33 -5.12 -11.54
CA MET A 20 1.48 -5.46 -10.41
C MET A 20 1.23 -6.97 -10.41
N PHE A 21 1.30 -7.57 -9.23
CA PHE A 21 0.99 -8.97 -9.01
C PHE A 21 -0.11 -9.11 -7.96
N GLU A 22 -1.18 -9.81 -8.31
CA GLU A 22 -2.22 -10.18 -7.36
C GLU A 22 -2.05 -11.63 -6.93
N LEU A 23 -1.92 -11.85 -5.61
CA LEU A 23 -1.71 -13.15 -5.01
C LEU A 23 -2.80 -13.42 -3.98
N LYS A 24 -3.30 -14.65 -3.96
CA LYS A 24 -4.24 -15.14 -2.95
C LYS A 24 -3.49 -16.00 -1.94
N THR A 25 -3.61 -15.68 -0.66
CA THR A 25 -2.97 -16.44 0.43
C THR A 25 -3.93 -16.62 1.62
N ILE A 26 -3.54 -17.48 2.56
CA ILE A 26 -4.22 -17.73 3.83
C ILE A 26 -3.19 -17.51 4.95
N ILE A 27 -3.47 -16.56 5.85
CA ILE A 27 -2.64 -16.26 7.02
C ILE A 27 -3.27 -16.98 8.23
N PRO A 28 -2.49 -17.67 9.09
CA PRO A 28 -1.03 -17.67 9.17
C PRO A 28 -0.30 -18.73 8.32
N THR A 29 -1.04 -19.63 7.65
CA THR A 29 -0.46 -20.79 6.95
C THR A 29 0.60 -20.45 5.91
N ALA A 30 0.36 -19.41 5.10
CA ALA A 30 1.26 -18.93 4.06
C ALA A 30 1.58 -17.44 4.32
N LYS A 31 2.39 -17.21 5.35
CA LYS A 31 2.74 -15.87 5.85
C LYS A 31 3.93 -15.22 5.12
N ASP A 32 4.81 -15.97 4.48
CA ASP A 32 6.03 -15.41 3.87
C ASP A 32 5.84 -15.16 2.37
N LEU A 33 5.91 -13.90 1.94
CA LEU A 33 6.04 -13.52 0.54
C LEU A 33 7.52 -13.42 0.18
N ILE A 34 7.99 -14.37 -0.65
CA ILE A 34 9.37 -14.39 -1.15
C ILE A 34 9.37 -13.81 -2.56
N ILE A 35 10.13 -12.74 -2.77
CA ILE A 35 10.35 -12.14 -4.07
C ILE A 35 11.79 -12.41 -4.48
N ARG A 36 11.99 -12.97 -5.68
CA ARG A 36 13.30 -13.30 -6.24
C ARG A 36 13.52 -12.53 -7.53
N VAL A 37 14.69 -11.93 -7.67
CA VAL A 37 15.18 -11.34 -8.91
C VAL A 37 16.22 -12.28 -9.49
N LYS A 38 16.09 -12.59 -10.77
CA LYS A 38 16.97 -13.52 -11.47
C LYS A 38 17.63 -12.86 -12.68
N ASP A 39 18.85 -13.28 -12.96
CA ASP A 39 19.51 -13.00 -14.23
C ASP A 39 19.00 -14.00 -15.27
N TRP A 40 18.69 -13.50 -16.46
CA TRP A 40 18.11 -14.33 -17.51
C TRP A 40 19.22 -14.94 -18.36
N ASP A 41 19.15 -16.25 -18.55
CA ASP A 41 20.08 -16.97 -19.42
C ASP A 41 19.37 -17.60 -20.63
N LEU A 42 20.03 -17.55 -21.79
CA LEU A 42 19.48 -18.17 -23.00
C LEU A 42 19.59 -19.70 -22.98
N LEU A 43 20.70 -20.23 -22.45
CA LEU A 43 21.08 -21.64 -22.58
C LEU A 43 21.14 -22.39 -21.24
N THR A 44 21.24 -21.67 -20.13
CA THR A 44 21.35 -22.20 -18.77
C THR A 44 20.13 -21.84 -17.93
N SER A 45 20.06 -22.37 -16.72
CA SER A 45 19.04 -21.97 -15.75
C SER A 45 19.32 -20.56 -15.24
N ASP A 46 18.29 -19.71 -15.21
CA ASP A 46 18.38 -18.35 -14.66
C ASP A 46 18.93 -18.33 -13.23
N ASP A 47 20.04 -17.62 -13.04
CA ASP A 47 20.71 -17.46 -11.77
C ASP A 47 19.98 -16.47 -10.86
N VAL A 48 19.85 -16.80 -9.57
CA VAL A 48 19.25 -15.89 -8.59
C VAL A 48 20.25 -14.79 -8.26
N ILE A 49 19.96 -13.55 -8.66
CA ILE A 49 20.72 -12.37 -8.25
C ILE A 49 20.52 -12.17 -6.74
N GLY A 50 19.26 -12.16 -6.30
CA GLY A 50 18.94 -12.05 -4.89
C GLY A 50 17.45 -12.19 -4.60
N GLN A 51 17.14 -12.33 -3.32
CA GLN A 51 15.77 -12.45 -2.84
C GLN A 51 15.53 -11.63 -1.58
N THR A 52 14.28 -11.29 -1.34
CA THR A 52 13.79 -10.70 -0.09
C THR A 52 12.54 -11.44 0.37
N THR A 53 12.30 -11.45 1.67
CA THR A 53 11.14 -12.10 2.30
C THR A 53 10.37 -11.08 3.11
N ILE A 54 9.06 -11.00 2.87
CA ILE A 54 8.13 -10.14 3.60
C ILE A 54 7.19 -11.01 4.43
N ASP A 55 7.15 -10.79 5.74
CA ASP A 55 6.20 -11.44 6.64
C ASP A 55 4.82 -10.75 6.55
N LEU A 56 3.90 -11.36 5.82
CA LEU A 56 2.54 -10.89 5.60
C LEU A 56 1.69 -10.98 6.86
N GLU A 57 1.94 -11.94 7.76
CA GLU A 57 1.19 -12.09 9.01
C GLU A 57 1.47 -10.91 9.94
N ASN A 58 2.75 -10.62 10.19
CA ASN A 58 3.16 -9.48 11.01
C ASN A 58 2.65 -8.16 10.42
N ARG A 59 2.68 -8.02 9.09
CA ARG A 59 2.12 -6.86 8.39
C ARG A 59 0.61 -6.75 8.62
N PHE A 60 -0.12 -7.85 8.48
CA PHE A 60 -1.57 -7.90 8.62
C PHE A 60 -2.03 -7.61 10.06
N LEU A 61 -1.32 -8.16 11.05
CA LEU A 61 -1.64 -8.02 12.47
C LEU A 61 -1.08 -6.75 13.11
N SER A 62 -0.29 -5.96 12.38
CA SER A 62 0.31 -4.73 12.88
C SER A 62 -0.75 -3.72 13.36
N LYS A 63 -0.56 -3.21 14.59
CA LYS A 63 -1.39 -2.12 15.14
C LYS A 63 -1.35 -0.84 14.31
N TYR A 64 -0.32 -0.67 13.48
CA TYR A 64 -0.14 0.49 12.61
C TYR A 64 -0.90 0.37 11.28
N ARG A 65 -1.70 -0.69 11.08
CA ARG A 65 -2.46 -0.94 9.84
C ARG A 65 -1.55 -0.92 8.60
N ALA A 66 -0.47 -1.69 8.64
CA ALA A 66 0.48 -1.80 7.53
C ALA A 66 -0.08 -2.59 6.32
N THR A 67 -1.40 -2.73 6.19
CA THR A 67 -2.03 -3.54 5.14
C THR A 67 -2.16 -2.79 3.82
N CYS A 68 -2.61 -1.54 3.83
CA CYS A 68 -2.69 -0.65 2.67
C CYS A 68 -2.39 0.75 3.19
N GLY A 69 -1.35 1.38 2.65
CA GLY A 69 -0.87 2.67 3.15
C GLY A 69 -1.89 3.78 2.94
N LEU A 70 -1.99 4.71 3.90
CA LEU A 70 -2.91 5.85 3.82
C LEU A 70 -2.35 6.93 2.88
N PRO A 71 -3.03 7.24 1.76
CA PRO A 71 -2.61 8.34 0.90
C PRO A 71 -2.77 9.69 1.61
N LEU A 72 -2.12 10.72 1.08
CA LEU A 72 -2.20 12.08 1.63
C LEU A 72 -3.61 12.67 1.53
N GLN A 73 -4.34 12.34 0.47
CA GLN A 73 -5.67 12.88 0.16
C GLN A 73 -6.60 11.76 -0.29
N TYR A 74 -7.88 11.88 0.05
CA TYR A 74 -8.90 10.96 -0.43
C TYR A 74 -9.38 11.40 -1.81
N ASN A 75 -8.91 10.71 -2.85
CA ASN A 75 -9.36 10.94 -4.22
C ASN A 75 -10.21 9.77 -4.70
N VAL A 76 -11.33 10.06 -5.35
CA VAL A 76 -12.22 9.04 -5.92
C VAL A 76 -11.90 8.73 -7.38
N THR A 77 -11.06 9.55 -8.04
CA THR A 77 -10.62 9.38 -9.43
C THR A 77 -9.16 9.80 -9.62
N GLY A 78 -8.66 9.67 -10.85
CA GLY A 78 -7.32 10.15 -11.23
C GLY A 78 -6.18 9.23 -10.80
N PRO A 79 -4.92 9.67 -10.96
CA PRO A 79 -3.73 8.84 -10.72
C PRO A 79 -3.51 8.48 -9.25
N ASN A 80 -4.08 9.26 -8.33
CA ASN A 80 -3.97 9.08 -6.88
C ASN A 80 -5.29 8.57 -6.28
N GLN A 81 -6.09 7.84 -7.08
CA GLN A 81 -7.36 7.27 -6.65
C GLN A 81 -7.16 6.36 -5.43
N TRP A 82 -8.10 6.43 -4.50
CA TRP A 82 -8.15 5.61 -3.30
C TRP A 82 -8.03 4.12 -3.64
N ARG A 83 -7.03 3.46 -3.04
CA ARG A 83 -6.66 2.08 -3.35
C ARG A 83 -7.29 1.05 -2.41
N ASP A 84 -7.72 1.48 -1.24
CA ASP A 84 -8.23 0.58 -0.23
C ASP A 84 -9.65 0.11 -0.54
N SER A 85 -9.92 -1.18 -0.34
CA SER A 85 -11.28 -1.75 -0.44
C SER A 85 -12.28 -1.13 0.54
N VAL A 86 -11.79 -0.52 1.62
CA VAL A 86 -12.59 0.10 2.68
C VAL A 86 -12.41 1.62 2.64
N ARG A 87 -13.50 2.39 2.77
CA ARG A 87 -13.44 3.85 2.80
C ARG A 87 -12.87 4.41 4.11
N PRO A 88 -12.23 5.60 4.11
CA PRO A 88 -11.64 6.21 5.30
C PRO A 88 -12.51 6.21 6.56
N ARG A 89 -13.79 6.60 6.46
CA ARG A 89 -14.72 6.66 7.60
C ARG A 89 -14.92 5.31 8.26
N LYS A 90 -15.06 4.25 7.45
CA LYS A 90 -15.18 2.88 7.96
C LYS A 90 -13.86 2.38 8.57
N ILE A 91 -12.72 2.74 7.98
CA ILE A 91 -11.40 2.45 8.56
C ILE A 91 -11.26 3.13 9.92
N LEU A 92 -11.61 4.41 10.04
CA LEU A 92 -11.57 5.17 11.28
C LEU A 92 -12.44 4.51 12.36
N TYR A 93 -13.66 4.11 12.01
CA TYR A 93 -14.52 3.35 12.91
C TYR A 93 -13.85 2.06 13.42
N ASP A 94 -13.30 1.25 12.51
CA ASP A 94 -12.66 -0.02 12.87
C ASP A 94 -11.38 0.17 13.70
N VAL A 95 -10.61 1.22 13.40
CA VAL A 95 -9.41 1.58 14.17
C VAL A 95 -9.81 2.02 15.58
N CYS A 96 -10.80 2.90 15.75
CA CYS A 96 -11.29 3.29 17.07
C CYS A 96 -11.78 2.07 17.86
N LYS A 97 -12.64 1.24 17.25
CA LYS A 97 -13.19 0.04 17.88
C LYS A 97 -12.10 -0.93 18.32
N ARG A 98 -11.12 -1.22 17.45
CA ARG A 98 -10.00 -2.13 17.76
C ARG A 98 -9.12 -1.61 18.89
N ASN A 99 -8.97 -0.30 19.02
CA ASN A 99 -8.16 0.35 20.05
C ASN A 99 -8.97 0.71 21.32
N ASN A 100 -10.21 0.23 21.45
CA ASN A 100 -11.13 0.56 22.55
C ASN A 100 -11.32 2.07 22.75
N LEU A 101 -11.27 2.85 21.66
CA LEU A 101 -11.61 4.26 21.66
C LEU A 101 -13.12 4.44 21.39
N PRO A 102 -13.71 5.56 21.82
CA PRO A 102 -15.06 5.95 21.37
C PRO A 102 -15.15 5.86 19.84
N VAL A 103 -16.26 5.32 19.34
CA VAL A 103 -16.48 5.24 17.90
C VAL A 103 -16.77 6.63 17.32
N PRO A 104 -16.35 6.92 16.08
CA PRO A 104 -16.64 8.20 15.45
C PRO A 104 -18.14 8.36 15.19
N GLU A 105 -18.67 9.50 15.65
CA GLU A 105 -20.03 9.97 15.42
C GLU A 105 -19.98 11.10 14.39
N LEU A 106 -20.72 10.95 13.29
CA LEU A 106 -20.87 12.00 12.30
C LEU A 106 -21.99 12.93 12.77
N LEU A 107 -21.67 14.18 13.09
CA LEU A 107 -22.68 15.17 13.48
C LEU A 107 -23.29 15.85 12.25
N ASP A 108 -22.44 16.12 11.25
CA ASP A 108 -22.78 16.61 9.91
C ASP A 108 -21.66 16.19 8.92
N GLU A 109 -21.80 16.53 7.64
CA GLU A 109 -20.85 16.13 6.57
C GLU A 109 -19.40 16.61 6.79
N GLN A 110 -19.18 17.63 7.62
CA GLN A 110 -17.89 18.26 7.85
C GLN A 110 -17.43 18.17 9.31
N THR A 111 -18.16 17.44 10.16
CA THR A 111 -17.89 17.37 11.59
C THR A 111 -17.98 15.94 12.12
N ILE A 112 -16.86 15.42 12.62
CA ILE A 112 -16.77 14.11 13.27
C ILE A 112 -16.44 14.32 14.75
N LYS A 113 -17.20 13.66 15.63
CA LYS A 113 -16.96 13.59 17.07
C LYS A 113 -16.38 12.24 17.45
N ILE A 114 -15.34 12.22 18.28
CA ILE A 114 -14.77 11.00 18.86
C ILE A 114 -14.59 11.22 20.37
N GLY A 115 -15.50 10.68 21.18
CA GLY A 115 -15.52 10.94 22.61
C GLY A 115 -15.79 12.41 22.88
N ASP A 116 -14.87 13.08 23.56
CA ASP A 116 -14.97 14.50 23.87
C ASP A 116 -14.28 15.40 22.82
N TYR A 117 -13.66 14.80 21.79
CA TYR A 117 -13.00 15.55 20.72
C TYR A 117 -13.96 15.80 19.55
N LEU A 118 -13.97 17.04 19.09
CA LEU A 118 -14.69 17.48 17.91
C LEU A 118 -13.67 17.84 16.83
N PHE A 119 -13.86 17.33 15.62
CA PHE A 119 -13.00 17.58 14.47
C PHE A 119 -13.83 18.20 13.37
N HIS A 120 -13.41 19.36 12.87
CA HIS A 120 -14.04 20.02 11.74
C HIS A 120 -13.15 19.91 10.50
N LEU A 121 -13.75 19.77 9.33
CA LEU A 121 -13.01 19.65 8.07
C LEU A 121 -12.11 20.87 7.82
N GLU A 122 -12.61 22.08 8.11
CA GLU A 122 -11.87 23.32 7.94
C GLU A 122 -10.54 23.34 8.70
N ASP A 123 -10.44 22.68 9.86
CA ASP A 123 -9.21 22.59 10.66
C ASP A 123 -8.06 21.91 9.89
N PHE A 124 -8.38 21.14 8.83
CA PHE A 124 -7.41 20.34 8.07
C PHE A 124 -7.21 20.79 6.63
N GLU A 125 -8.07 21.68 6.12
CA GLU A 125 -8.13 22.07 4.70
C GLU A 125 -7.76 23.51 4.41
N GLN A 126 -7.44 24.29 5.43
CA GLN A 126 -7.14 25.72 5.31
C GLN A 126 -5.94 26.08 4.40
N GLU A 127 -5.12 25.12 3.95
CA GLU A 127 -3.92 25.39 3.13
C GLU A 127 -3.68 24.41 1.96
N LYS A 128 -4.67 23.59 1.57
CA LYS A 128 -4.45 22.52 0.57
C LYS A 128 -5.09 22.83 -0.78
N HIS A 129 -4.30 22.70 -1.85
CA HIS A 129 -4.83 22.63 -3.21
C HIS A 129 -5.59 21.31 -3.39
N LEU A 130 -6.89 21.32 -3.05
CA LEU A 130 -7.79 20.23 -3.38
C LEU A 130 -7.72 20.00 -4.89
N THR A 131 -7.48 18.74 -5.26
CA THR A 131 -7.49 18.36 -6.67
C THR A 131 -8.92 18.18 -7.14
N ILE A 132 -9.16 18.23 -8.45
CA ILE A 132 -10.48 17.91 -9.04
C ILE A 132 -10.97 16.47 -8.74
N HIS A 133 -10.10 15.63 -8.18
CA HIS A 133 -10.37 14.22 -7.92
C HIS A 133 -10.82 13.93 -6.47
N VAL A 134 -10.90 14.95 -5.62
CA VAL A 134 -11.28 14.78 -4.21
C VAL A 134 -12.64 14.12 -4.06
N GLY A 135 -12.75 13.24 -3.05
CA GLY A 135 -14.03 12.65 -2.66
C GLY A 135 -14.78 13.48 -1.61
N ASP A 136 -15.81 12.85 -1.05
CA ASP A 136 -16.73 13.45 -0.08
C ASP A 136 -16.03 13.96 1.20
N ASP A 137 -16.55 15.04 1.74
CA ASP A 137 -16.09 15.78 2.92
C ASP A 137 -15.86 14.86 4.14
N GLU A 138 -16.84 14.00 4.45
CA GLU A 138 -16.77 13.09 5.60
C GLU A 138 -15.60 12.10 5.50
N GLU A 139 -15.29 11.63 4.29
CA GLU A 139 -14.21 10.66 4.04
C GLU A 139 -12.85 11.36 4.09
N ARG A 140 -12.78 12.61 3.62
CA ARG A 140 -11.58 13.44 3.72
C ARG A 140 -11.25 13.76 5.18
N LEU A 141 -12.24 14.20 5.95
CA LEU A 141 -12.07 14.44 7.38
C LEU A 141 -11.64 13.16 8.13
N ALA A 142 -12.27 12.03 7.84
CA ALA A 142 -11.87 10.75 8.43
C ALA A 142 -10.41 10.38 8.12
N LEU A 143 -9.96 10.61 6.87
CA LEU A 143 -8.56 10.39 6.49
C LEU A 143 -7.59 11.30 7.27
N TYR A 144 -7.93 12.58 7.47
CA TYR A 144 -7.10 13.47 8.26
C TYR A 144 -6.98 13.04 9.72
N ILE A 145 -8.08 12.57 10.32
CA ILE A 145 -8.05 12.00 11.67
C ILE A 145 -7.18 10.74 11.70
N LEU A 146 -7.30 9.85 10.71
CA LEU A 146 -6.46 8.64 10.60
C LEU A 146 -4.95 8.97 10.57
N HIS A 147 -4.55 10.03 9.88
CA HIS A 147 -3.16 10.51 9.87
C HIS A 147 -2.67 10.98 11.26
N LYS A 148 -3.56 11.49 12.11
CA LYS A 148 -3.22 11.84 13.51
C LYS A 148 -3.01 10.59 14.39
N LEU A 149 -3.56 9.44 14.00
CA LEU A 149 -3.41 8.17 14.73
C LEU A 149 -2.09 7.42 14.44
N ARG A 150 -1.16 8.03 13.69
CA ARG A 150 0.17 7.47 13.36
C ARG A 150 0.11 6.08 12.74
N LEU A 151 -0.88 5.85 11.88
CA LEU A 151 -0.98 4.66 11.05
C LEU A 151 0.02 4.73 9.90
N CYS A 152 0.22 3.60 9.22
CA CYS A 152 1.16 3.50 8.10
C CYS A 152 0.71 4.38 6.91
N PRO A 153 1.50 5.41 6.53
CA PRO A 153 1.20 6.19 5.33
C PRO A 153 1.50 5.38 4.07
N GLU A 154 0.96 5.82 2.94
CA GLU A 154 1.40 5.36 1.63
C GLU A 154 2.89 5.65 1.44
N HIS A 155 3.65 4.64 1.05
CA HIS A 155 5.09 4.75 0.84
C HIS A 155 5.56 3.68 -0.15
N VAL A 156 6.67 3.98 -0.83
CA VAL A 156 7.46 2.97 -1.54
C VAL A 156 8.33 2.26 -0.51
N GLU A 157 8.24 0.93 -0.46
CA GLU A 157 9.17 0.12 0.33
C GLU A 157 10.42 -0.16 -0.47
N THR A 158 11.58 0.08 0.13
CA THR A 158 12.88 -0.33 -0.41
C THR A 158 13.37 -1.53 0.39
N ARG A 159 13.56 -2.67 -0.26
CA ARG A 159 13.96 -3.92 0.39
C ARG A 159 15.30 -4.42 -0.14
N PRO A 160 16.27 -4.73 0.73
CA PRO A 160 17.53 -5.31 0.30
C PRO A 160 17.30 -6.72 -0.27
N LEU A 161 18.08 -7.05 -1.29
CA LEU A 161 18.13 -8.37 -1.92
C LEU A 161 19.40 -9.08 -1.47
N PHE A 162 19.26 -10.33 -1.04
CA PHE A 162 20.38 -11.17 -0.64
C PHE A 162 20.41 -12.45 -1.47
N ASN A 163 21.60 -12.87 -1.88
CA ASN A 163 21.78 -14.16 -2.52
C ASN A 163 21.87 -15.26 -1.43
N PRO A 164 21.13 -16.37 -1.51
CA PRO A 164 21.25 -17.47 -0.54
C PRO A 164 22.67 -18.05 -0.40
N ILE A 165 23.49 -17.95 -1.46
CA ILE A 165 24.89 -18.38 -1.47
C ILE A 165 25.77 -17.39 -0.69
N GLN A 166 25.44 -16.09 -0.72
CA GLN A 166 26.16 -15.01 -0.03
C GLN A 166 25.20 -14.14 0.79
N PRO A 167 24.61 -14.68 1.87
CA PRO A 167 23.48 -14.04 2.56
C PRO A 167 23.88 -12.78 3.35
N LEU A 168 25.17 -12.53 3.55
CA LEU A 168 25.68 -11.38 4.30
C LEU A 168 26.00 -10.16 3.42
N ILE A 169 25.86 -10.28 2.10
CA ILE A 169 26.19 -9.23 1.14
C ILE A 169 24.93 -8.82 0.40
N GLU A 170 24.55 -7.54 0.53
CA GLU A 170 23.44 -6.95 -0.23
C GLU A 170 23.81 -6.91 -1.72
N GLN A 171 22.97 -7.54 -2.56
CA GLN A 171 23.17 -7.64 -4.01
C GLN A 171 22.45 -6.54 -4.79
N GLY A 172 21.61 -5.77 -4.12
CA GLY A 172 20.78 -4.72 -4.68
C GLY A 172 19.55 -4.45 -3.84
N ARG A 173 18.65 -3.61 -4.36
CA ARG A 173 17.40 -3.22 -3.69
C ARG A 173 16.21 -3.38 -4.62
N LEU A 174 15.08 -3.77 -4.05
CA LEU A 174 13.78 -3.81 -4.69
C LEU A 174 12.91 -2.68 -4.14
N GLU A 175 12.37 -1.86 -5.02
CA GLU A 175 11.37 -0.85 -4.68
C GLU A 175 9.98 -1.35 -5.08
N LEU A 176 9.03 -1.33 -4.14
CA LEU A 176 7.68 -1.84 -4.37
C LEU A 176 6.63 -1.21 -3.44
N PHE A 177 5.36 -1.39 -3.82
CA PHE A 177 4.22 -1.25 -2.93
C PHE A 177 3.70 -2.63 -2.57
N ILE A 178 3.18 -2.79 -1.35
CA ILE A 178 2.54 -4.03 -0.90
C ILE A 178 1.23 -3.67 -0.23
N ASP A 179 0.13 -4.15 -0.82
CA ASP A 179 -1.18 -4.07 -0.21
C ASP A 179 -1.73 -5.46 0.14
N ILE A 180 -2.42 -5.55 1.27
CA ILE A 180 -3.10 -6.76 1.76
C ILE A 180 -4.56 -6.41 2.01
N PHE A 181 -5.46 -7.12 1.32
CA PHE A 181 -6.91 -6.94 1.46
C PHE A 181 -7.57 -8.23 1.96
N PRO A 182 -8.22 -8.22 3.14
CA PRO A 182 -9.07 -9.32 3.57
C PRO A 182 -10.20 -9.55 2.58
N ARG A 183 -10.39 -10.78 2.11
CA ARG A 183 -11.49 -11.11 1.20
C ARG A 183 -12.88 -10.79 1.78
N SER A 184 -13.01 -10.82 3.10
CA SER A 184 -14.25 -10.45 3.79
C SER A 184 -14.60 -8.96 3.67
N GLN A 185 -13.66 -8.11 3.25
CA GLN A 185 -13.85 -6.66 3.08
C GLN A 185 -14.12 -6.25 1.62
N GLY A 186 -14.18 -7.22 0.70
CA GLY A 186 -14.43 -6.99 -0.71
C GLY A 186 -13.22 -7.30 -1.59
N SER A 187 -13.37 -6.99 -2.88
CA SER A 187 -12.27 -7.07 -3.83
C SER A 187 -11.30 -5.90 -3.66
N PRO A 188 -10.01 -6.06 -3.98
CA PRO A 188 -9.07 -4.95 -4.12
C PRO A 188 -9.62 -3.87 -5.07
N GLY A 189 -9.16 -2.63 -4.89
CA GLY A 189 -9.44 -1.54 -5.83
C GLY A 189 -8.94 -1.82 -7.25
N PRO A 190 -9.25 -0.94 -8.23
CA PRO A 190 -8.79 -1.10 -9.60
C PRO A 190 -7.26 -1.16 -9.67
N VAL A 191 -6.75 -1.91 -10.64
CA VAL A 191 -5.31 -2.00 -10.90
C VAL A 191 -4.77 -0.60 -11.18
N PHE A 192 -3.79 -0.17 -10.39
CA PHE A 192 -3.09 1.09 -10.62
C PHE A 192 -1.73 0.83 -11.27
N THR A 193 -1.40 1.62 -12.28
CA THR A 193 -0.18 1.45 -13.07
C THR A 193 0.94 2.26 -12.47
N ILE A 194 1.98 1.59 -12.00
CA ILE A 194 3.24 2.21 -11.53
C ILE A 194 4.28 2.35 -12.64
N THR A 195 3.93 2.03 -13.89
CA THR A 195 4.84 2.18 -15.03
C THR A 195 5.21 3.66 -15.20
N PRO A 196 6.50 3.98 -15.43
CA PRO A 196 6.93 5.34 -15.70
C PRO A 196 6.11 5.98 -16.82
N ARG A 197 5.70 7.24 -16.62
CA ARG A 197 5.00 7.99 -17.67
C ARG A 197 5.92 8.14 -18.87
N LYS A 198 5.43 7.71 -20.04
CA LYS A 198 6.10 8.03 -21.30
C LYS A 198 5.87 9.52 -21.61
N PRO A 199 6.91 10.26 -22.02
CA PRO A 199 6.73 11.64 -22.47
C PRO A 199 5.73 11.67 -23.62
N LYS A 200 4.83 12.67 -23.61
CA LYS A 200 3.99 12.96 -24.79
C LYS A 200 4.85 13.72 -25.80
N PRO A 201 4.77 13.41 -27.10
CA PRO A 201 5.45 14.17 -28.14
C PRO A 201 4.97 15.63 -28.18
#